data_AF-A0A848SWQ1-F1
#
_entry.id   AF-A0A848SWQ1-F1
#
_cell.length_a   1.000
_cell.length_b   1.000
_cell.length_c   1.000
_cell.angle_alpha   90.00
_cell.angle_beta   90.00
_cell.angle_gamma   90.00
#
_symmetry.space_group_name_H-M   'P 1'
#
loop_
_entity.id
_entity.type
_entity.pdbx_description
1 polymer ?
#
loop_
_entity_poly.entity_id
_entity_poly.type
_entity_poly.pdbx_seq_one_letter_code
_entity_poly.pdbx_strand_id
1 'polypeptide(L)'
;MTRSIDRRTMLKTGALGVAGLGLSSLMPAWAQTGSPGIRPDMPMLSGNNIAIEIGETPFTVGGRTGHAITMNGTLPAPLIRLHEGQDVRLAVTNTLDEDSSVHWHGLLLPFQMDGVPGVSFPGIRPGETFTYEFPVKQAGTYWYHSHSGLQEAMGHFGPIVIDPAGPDPVQYNREHVVVFSDWSFMHPHRIMERLKQSPDYFNRQQNSLFDGRAMTAEQRLMWGGMRMMPSDIADVTGATYTYLINGHGPQENWTGLFRPGERVRLRMINASAMSIMNVRIPGLAMTVVNADGENVRPVTVDELQISVAETYDVIVTPTEDRAYTLVGESVDRSGMARATLAPRLGMEAEVPPLRERPTLTMRDMCMAGMAGDGAADHSAMGHDMSGDGAMDHGMRDGDLAPGVALNPGVEMIAPMPQDRTGDPGLGLENVGHRVLNYTD
;
A
#
# COMPACT_ATOMS: atom_id res chain seq x y z
N MET A 1 -38.39 25.59 -34.36
CA MET A 1 -38.21 25.07 -32.98
C MET A 1 -36.73 25.09 -32.65
N THR A 2 -36.26 26.19 -32.07
CA THR A 2 -34.87 26.37 -31.62
C THR A 2 -34.75 25.79 -30.22
N ARG A 3 -34.03 24.67 -30.07
CA ARG A 3 -33.71 24.11 -28.75
C ARG A 3 -32.74 25.07 -28.05
N SER A 4 -33.26 25.78 -27.05
CA SER A 4 -32.50 26.58 -26.09
C SER A 4 -31.53 25.65 -25.33
N ILE A 5 -30.22 25.83 -25.52
CA ILE A 5 -29.20 25.17 -24.71
C ILE A 5 -29.23 25.84 -23.34
N ASP A 6 -29.59 25.07 -22.30
CA ASP A 6 -29.66 25.55 -20.93
C ASP A 6 -28.26 25.98 -20.42
N ARG A 7 -28.18 27.18 -19.84
CA ARG A 7 -26.94 27.76 -19.29
C ARG A 7 -26.28 26.84 -18.26
N ARG A 8 -27.07 26.05 -17.51
CA ARG A 8 -26.52 25.05 -16.57
C ARG A 8 -25.86 23.87 -17.28
N THR A 9 -26.38 23.48 -18.43
CA THR A 9 -25.76 22.41 -19.24
C THR A 9 -24.45 22.91 -19.83
N MET A 10 -24.43 24.13 -20.38
CA MET A 10 -23.22 24.75 -20.93
C MET A 10 -22.14 25.02 -19.87
N LEU A 11 -22.52 25.39 -18.65
CA LEU A 11 -21.58 25.53 -17.53
C LEU A 11 -21.04 24.18 -17.04
N LYS A 12 -21.86 23.11 -17.05
CA LYS A 12 -21.40 21.75 -16.71
C LYS A 12 -20.45 21.18 -17.77
N THR A 13 -20.76 21.30 -19.06
CA THR A 13 -19.85 20.85 -20.13
C THR A 13 -18.62 21.75 -20.28
N GLY A 14 -18.76 23.06 -20.06
CA GLY A 14 -17.64 24.01 -20.05
C GLY A 14 -16.67 23.80 -18.87
N ALA A 15 -17.20 23.51 -17.68
CA ALA A 15 -16.38 23.17 -16.51
C ALA A 15 -15.64 21.83 -16.69
N LEU A 16 -16.30 20.81 -17.27
CA LEU A 16 -15.65 19.53 -17.58
C LEU A 16 -14.55 19.66 -18.64
N GLY A 17 -14.75 20.49 -19.68
CA GLY A 17 -13.78 20.70 -20.74
C GLY A 17 -12.54 21.53 -20.33
N VAL A 18 -12.71 22.51 -19.43
CA VAL A 18 -11.61 23.36 -18.96
C VAL A 18 -10.86 22.73 -17.78
N ALA A 19 -11.54 22.02 -16.88
CA ALA A 19 -10.88 21.27 -15.80
C ALA A 19 -10.01 20.13 -16.37
N GLY A 20 -10.49 19.41 -17.40
CA GLY A 20 -9.74 18.32 -18.03
C GLY A 20 -8.44 18.74 -18.73
N LEU A 21 -8.34 19.98 -19.22
CA LEU A 21 -7.13 20.49 -19.86
C LEU A 21 -6.13 21.07 -18.85
N GLY A 22 -6.60 21.71 -17.77
CA GLY A 22 -5.75 22.28 -16.73
C GLY A 22 -5.19 21.27 -15.71
N LEU A 23 -5.84 20.11 -15.53
CA LEU A 23 -5.36 19.04 -14.64
C LEU A 23 -4.28 18.15 -15.29
N SER A 24 -4.13 18.18 -16.62
CA SER A 24 -3.17 17.35 -17.35
C SER A 24 -1.70 17.69 -17.03
N SER A 25 -1.41 18.89 -16.52
CA SER A 25 -0.06 19.31 -16.13
C SER A 25 0.31 18.99 -14.69
N LEU A 26 -0.61 18.46 -13.87
CA LEU A 26 -0.40 18.19 -12.43
C LEU A 26 -0.24 16.70 -12.11
N MET A 27 -0.39 15.82 -13.11
CA MET A 27 -0.24 14.37 -12.98
C MET A 27 0.69 13.84 -14.07
N PRO A 28 1.60 12.90 -13.76
CA PRO A 28 2.45 12.30 -14.78
C PRO A 28 1.59 11.47 -15.75
N ALA A 29 2.05 11.34 -17.00
CA ALA A 29 1.27 10.73 -18.09
C ALA A 29 0.73 9.32 -17.77
N TRP A 30 1.49 8.54 -17.01
CA TRP A 30 1.10 7.18 -16.61
C TRP A 30 -0.07 7.14 -15.60
N ALA A 31 -0.20 8.18 -14.77
CA ALA A 31 -1.19 8.29 -13.69
C ALA A 31 -2.46 9.05 -14.12
N GLN A 32 -2.51 9.56 -15.34
CA GLN A 32 -3.71 10.22 -15.86
C GLN A 32 -4.85 9.21 -16.04
N THR A 33 -6.08 9.62 -15.72
CA THR A 33 -7.27 8.78 -15.94
C THR A 33 -7.55 8.61 -17.43
N GLY A 34 -8.02 7.44 -17.84
CA GLY A 34 -8.11 7.06 -19.25
C GLY A 34 -6.77 6.64 -19.85
N SER A 35 -5.81 6.24 -19.01
CA SER A 35 -4.50 5.76 -19.46
C SER A 35 -4.67 4.59 -20.43
N PRO A 36 -4.04 4.62 -21.62
CA PRO A 36 -3.95 3.47 -22.49
C PRO A 36 -2.84 2.50 -22.05
N GLY A 37 -2.32 2.60 -20.83
CA GLY A 37 -1.19 1.80 -20.37
C GLY A 37 0.15 2.37 -20.80
N ILE A 38 1.23 1.89 -20.19
CA ILE A 38 2.58 2.39 -20.44
C ILE A 38 2.96 2.08 -21.89
N ARG A 39 3.47 3.10 -22.59
CA ARG A 39 3.98 2.98 -23.95
C ARG A 39 5.36 3.64 -24.04
N PRO A 40 6.25 3.17 -24.93
CA PRO A 40 7.58 3.76 -25.07
C PRO A 40 7.59 5.25 -25.43
N ASP A 41 6.52 5.78 -26.01
CA ASP A 41 6.36 7.17 -26.41
C ASP A 41 5.78 8.07 -25.29
N MET A 42 5.42 7.52 -24.13
CA MET A 42 4.92 8.31 -23.01
C MET A 42 6.04 9.07 -22.30
N PRO A 43 5.79 10.31 -21.84
CA PRO A 43 6.71 11.01 -20.96
C PRO A 43 6.99 10.21 -19.69
N MET A 44 8.23 9.77 -19.52
CA MET A 44 8.76 9.08 -18.35
C MET A 44 10.27 9.38 -18.21
N LEU A 45 10.81 9.19 -17.02
CA LEU A 45 12.25 9.34 -16.76
C LEU A 45 12.96 8.06 -17.20
N SER A 46 13.90 8.16 -18.14
CA SER A 46 14.62 7.01 -18.70
C SER A 46 16.00 7.42 -19.23
N GLY A 47 16.81 6.42 -19.57
CA GLY A 47 18.20 6.60 -20.02
C GLY A 47 19.21 6.65 -18.88
N ASN A 48 20.48 6.83 -19.24
CA ASN A 48 21.59 6.72 -18.27
C ASN A 48 21.72 7.93 -17.35
N ASN A 49 21.25 9.12 -17.77
CA ASN A 49 21.37 10.34 -16.98
C ASN A 49 19.96 10.91 -16.76
N ILE A 50 19.51 10.87 -15.52
CA ILE A 50 18.18 11.31 -15.11
C ILE A 50 18.33 12.45 -14.10
N ALA A 51 17.57 13.52 -14.29
CA ALA A 51 17.49 14.62 -13.33
C ALA A 51 16.14 14.59 -12.61
N ILE A 52 16.17 14.76 -11.30
CA ILE A 52 15.01 14.79 -10.42
C ILE A 52 15.12 16.04 -9.56
N GLU A 53 14.04 16.80 -9.47
CA GLU A 53 13.91 17.95 -8.58
C GLU A 53 12.88 17.64 -7.50
N ILE A 54 13.30 17.66 -6.24
CA ILE A 54 12.44 17.54 -5.07
C ILE A 54 11.95 18.93 -4.71
N GLY A 55 10.64 19.12 -4.59
CA GLY A 55 10.06 20.41 -4.25
C GLY A 55 8.65 20.33 -3.73
N GLU A 56 8.20 21.43 -3.13
CA GLU A 56 6.84 21.58 -2.63
C GLU A 56 5.87 21.82 -3.79
N THR A 57 4.70 21.19 -3.76
CA THR A 57 3.65 21.40 -4.76
C THR A 57 2.28 21.26 -4.12
N PRO A 58 1.30 22.13 -4.45
CA PRO A 58 -0.07 21.93 -4.00
C PRO A 58 -0.68 20.67 -4.64
N PHE A 59 -1.20 19.77 -3.83
CA PHE A 59 -1.90 18.58 -4.29
C PHE A 59 -3.39 18.67 -3.97
N THR A 60 -4.24 18.42 -4.95
CA THR A 60 -5.70 18.50 -4.80
C THR A 60 -6.33 17.13 -5.01
N VAL A 61 -7.09 16.67 -4.02
CA VAL A 61 -7.85 15.43 -4.08
C VAL A 61 -9.16 15.58 -3.31
N GLY A 62 -10.25 15.03 -3.82
CA GLY A 62 -11.56 15.08 -3.15
C GLY A 62 -12.07 16.51 -2.92
N GLY A 63 -11.70 17.44 -3.81
CA GLY A 63 -12.07 18.86 -3.72
C GLY A 63 -11.35 19.67 -2.64
N ARG A 64 -10.31 19.12 -2.02
CA ARG A 64 -9.48 19.80 -1.01
C ARG A 64 -8.03 19.84 -1.50
N THR A 65 -7.35 20.95 -1.21
CA THR A 65 -5.92 21.13 -1.55
C THR A 65 -5.08 21.05 -0.28
N GLY A 66 -4.06 20.22 -0.32
CA GLY A 66 -3.02 20.09 0.70
C GLY A 66 -1.65 20.44 0.13
N HIS A 67 -0.67 20.48 1.03
CA HIS A 67 0.74 20.62 0.67
C HIS A 67 1.35 19.24 0.47
N ALA A 68 2.05 19.04 -0.65
CA ALA A 68 2.78 17.82 -0.95
C ALA A 68 4.24 18.12 -1.19
N ILE A 69 5.08 17.13 -0.90
CA ILE A 69 6.46 17.10 -1.39
C ILE A 69 6.48 16.16 -2.59
N THR A 70 6.95 16.68 -3.71
CA THR A 70 6.88 16.00 -4.99
C THR A 70 8.26 15.89 -5.63
N MET A 71 8.37 15.00 -6.60
CA MET A 71 9.52 14.92 -7.49
C MET A 71 9.07 15.31 -8.90
N ASN A 72 9.72 16.33 -9.47
CA ASN A 72 9.35 16.98 -10.72
C ASN A 72 7.91 17.54 -10.73
N GLY A 73 7.43 18.06 -9.59
CA GLY A 73 6.19 18.83 -9.49
C GLY A 73 4.89 18.02 -9.63
N THR A 74 4.93 16.70 -9.45
CA THR A 74 3.75 15.84 -9.60
C THR A 74 3.63 14.81 -8.47
N LEU A 75 2.39 14.43 -8.13
CA LEU A 75 2.06 13.40 -7.13
C LEU A 75 1.00 12.43 -7.72
N PRO A 76 1.33 11.14 -7.93
CA PRO A 76 2.63 10.51 -7.72
C PRO A 76 3.73 11.09 -8.62
N ALA A 77 4.97 10.83 -8.28
CA ALA A 77 6.10 11.27 -9.08
C ALA A 77 6.17 10.55 -10.45
N PRO A 78 6.98 11.05 -11.41
CA PRO A 78 7.13 10.43 -12.73
C PRO A 78 7.57 8.97 -12.66
N LEU A 79 7.12 8.16 -13.62
CA LEU A 79 7.65 6.80 -13.75
C LEU A 79 9.13 6.87 -14.15
N ILE A 80 9.98 6.15 -13.41
CA ILE A 80 11.34 5.85 -13.83
C ILE A 80 11.32 4.49 -14.54
N ARG A 81 11.70 4.46 -15.83
CA ARG A 81 11.82 3.21 -16.61
C ARG A 81 13.25 2.96 -17.02
N LEU A 82 13.76 1.79 -16.65
CA LEU A 82 15.16 1.40 -16.73
C LEU A 82 15.29 0.03 -17.40
N HIS A 83 16.51 -0.34 -17.78
CA HIS A 83 16.84 -1.67 -18.27
C HIS A 83 17.86 -2.35 -17.36
N GLU A 84 17.68 -3.64 -17.11
CA GLU A 84 18.68 -4.48 -16.47
C GLU A 84 20.01 -4.41 -17.24
N GLY A 85 21.12 -4.25 -16.51
CA GLY A 85 22.46 -4.10 -17.06
C GLY A 85 22.84 -2.67 -17.46
N GLN A 86 21.93 -1.70 -17.36
CA GLN A 86 22.28 -0.29 -17.61
C GLN A 86 23.03 0.31 -16.40
N ASP A 87 23.96 1.23 -16.66
CA ASP A 87 24.49 2.12 -15.63
C ASP A 87 23.65 3.40 -15.57
N VAL A 88 23.11 3.71 -14.40
CA VAL A 88 22.25 4.88 -14.19
C VAL A 88 22.94 5.90 -13.29
N ARG A 89 22.79 7.17 -13.64
CA ARG A 89 23.22 8.35 -12.89
C ARG A 89 22.03 9.27 -12.68
N LEU A 90 21.56 9.36 -11.43
CA LEU A 90 20.39 10.14 -11.01
C LEU A 90 20.85 11.37 -10.24
N ALA A 91 20.77 12.55 -10.87
CA ALA A 91 21.05 13.83 -10.22
C ALA A 91 19.77 14.34 -9.54
N VAL A 92 19.75 14.29 -8.21
CA VAL A 92 18.61 14.69 -7.39
C VAL A 92 18.91 16.02 -6.72
N THR A 93 18.16 17.05 -7.09
CA THR A 93 18.26 18.40 -6.51
C THR A 93 17.17 18.60 -5.47
N ASN A 94 17.55 19.04 -4.28
CA ASN A 94 16.61 19.38 -3.21
C ASN A 94 16.32 20.89 -3.23
N THR A 95 15.07 21.28 -3.51
CA THR A 95 14.63 22.69 -3.46
C THR A 95 13.78 23.00 -2.22
N LEU A 96 13.67 22.08 -1.26
CA LEU A 96 13.03 22.32 0.03
C LEU A 96 13.91 23.19 0.94
N ASP A 97 13.34 23.66 2.05
CA ASP A 97 14.06 24.35 3.13
C ASP A 97 14.59 23.39 4.23
N GLU A 98 14.37 22.08 4.06
CA GLU A 98 14.85 21.00 4.92
C GLU A 98 15.65 19.95 4.13
N ASP A 99 16.42 19.11 4.85
CA ASP A 99 17.17 18.01 4.24
C ASP A 99 16.22 16.98 3.61
N SER A 100 16.60 16.42 2.47
CA SER A 100 15.81 15.41 1.76
C SER A 100 16.67 14.23 1.29
N SER A 101 16.02 13.21 0.75
CA SER A 101 16.66 11.98 0.27
C SER A 101 15.76 11.25 -0.72
N VAL A 102 16.35 10.33 -1.49
CA VAL A 102 15.61 9.38 -2.31
C VAL A 102 16.20 8.01 -2.04
N HIS A 103 15.41 7.14 -1.42
CA HIS A 103 15.69 5.72 -1.30
C HIS A 103 15.10 4.96 -2.50
N TRP A 104 15.86 4.01 -3.02
CA TRP A 104 15.50 3.21 -4.20
C TRP A 104 15.02 1.84 -3.75
N HIS A 105 13.75 1.77 -3.36
CA HIS A 105 13.18 0.63 -2.65
C HIS A 105 13.34 -0.69 -3.43
N GLY A 106 14.02 -1.65 -2.80
CA GLY A 106 14.28 -2.98 -3.35
C GLY A 106 15.50 -3.09 -4.26
N LEU A 107 16.16 -1.98 -4.65
CA LEU A 107 17.29 -2.02 -5.57
C LEU A 107 18.59 -2.49 -4.89
N LEU A 108 19.32 -3.39 -5.55
CA LEU A 108 20.64 -3.88 -5.11
C LEU A 108 21.75 -2.94 -5.61
N LEU A 109 22.18 -2.04 -4.73
CA LEU A 109 23.13 -0.96 -5.02
C LEU A 109 24.25 -0.86 -3.96
N PRO A 110 25.36 -0.17 -4.24
CA PRO A 110 26.34 0.16 -3.21
C PRO A 110 25.68 0.98 -2.10
N PHE A 111 25.95 0.64 -0.83
CA PHE A 111 25.19 1.21 0.30
C PHE A 111 25.21 2.75 0.33
N GLN A 112 26.26 3.42 -0.15
CA GLN A 112 26.32 4.90 -0.19
C GLN A 112 25.27 5.53 -1.12
N MET A 113 24.71 4.75 -2.05
CA MET A 113 23.68 5.16 -2.99
C MET A 113 22.27 4.78 -2.53
N ASP A 114 22.15 4.26 -1.31
CA ASP A 114 20.88 3.77 -0.76
C ASP A 114 19.93 4.88 -0.34
N GLY A 115 20.45 6.08 -0.07
CA GLY A 115 19.61 7.26 0.17
C GLY A 115 18.92 7.29 1.54
N VAL A 116 19.57 6.76 2.58
CA VAL A 116 19.09 6.76 3.97
C VAL A 116 19.96 7.71 4.82
N PRO A 117 19.48 8.93 5.12
CA PRO A 117 20.23 9.90 5.90
C PRO A 117 20.64 9.38 7.28
N GLY A 118 21.89 9.60 7.66
CA GLY A 118 22.45 9.14 8.94
C GLY A 118 22.86 7.67 8.97
N VAL A 119 22.57 6.90 7.91
CA VAL A 119 23.00 5.49 7.77
C VAL A 119 23.94 5.35 6.58
N SER A 120 23.46 5.59 5.36
CA SER A 120 24.24 5.41 4.14
C SER A 120 24.94 6.67 3.65
N PHE A 121 24.39 7.84 3.95
CA PHE A 121 24.91 9.14 3.54
C PHE A 121 24.35 10.27 4.44
N PRO A 122 24.80 11.54 4.32
CA PRO A 122 24.37 12.62 5.22
C PRO A 122 23.00 13.24 4.90
N GLY A 123 22.35 12.90 3.78
CA GLY A 123 21.18 13.65 3.27
C GLY A 123 21.54 14.66 2.18
N ILE A 124 20.55 15.11 1.43
CA ILE A 124 20.67 16.19 0.43
C ILE A 124 20.22 17.49 1.08
N ARG A 125 21.14 18.43 1.31
CA ARG A 125 20.80 19.72 1.96
C ARG A 125 19.97 20.63 1.04
N PRO A 126 19.24 21.62 1.60
CA PRO A 126 18.56 22.65 0.83
C PRO A 126 19.45 23.29 -0.24
N GLY A 127 18.97 23.30 -1.49
CA GLY A 127 19.65 23.86 -2.64
C GLY A 127 20.80 23.02 -3.21
N GLU A 128 21.07 21.84 -2.64
CA GLU A 128 22.14 20.95 -3.12
C GLU A 128 21.61 19.87 -4.07
N THR A 129 22.53 19.34 -4.88
CA THR A 129 22.29 18.19 -5.74
C THR A 129 23.18 17.04 -5.29
N PHE A 130 22.58 15.88 -5.05
CA PHE A 130 23.31 14.62 -4.88
C PHE A 130 23.16 13.77 -6.13
N THR A 131 24.24 13.10 -6.53
CA THR A 131 24.22 12.18 -7.67
C THR A 131 24.27 10.75 -7.15
N TYR A 132 23.20 10.00 -7.36
CA TYR A 132 23.19 8.55 -7.18
C TYR A 132 23.73 7.90 -8.46
N GLU A 133 24.67 6.97 -8.33
CA GLU A 133 25.25 6.27 -9.47
C GLU A 133 25.46 4.80 -9.15
N PHE A 134 24.79 3.93 -9.89
CA PHE A 134 24.87 2.49 -9.68
C PHE A 134 24.51 1.70 -10.94
N PRO A 135 25.05 0.48 -11.10
CA PRO A 135 24.60 -0.46 -12.11
C PRO A 135 23.24 -1.05 -11.71
N VAL A 136 22.31 -1.11 -12.67
CA VAL A 136 21.03 -1.78 -12.49
C VAL A 136 21.21 -3.28 -12.72
N LYS A 137 21.02 -4.10 -11.69
CA LYS A 137 21.34 -5.55 -11.73
C LYS A 137 20.14 -6.48 -11.72
N GLN A 138 18.94 -5.93 -11.61
CA GLN A 138 17.70 -6.67 -11.44
C GLN A 138 16.64 -6.11 -12.37
N ALA A 139 15.56 -6.86 -12.57
CA ALA A 139 14.38 -6.46 -13.33
C ALA A 139 13.13 -6.53 -12.45
N GLY A 140 12.01 -6.00 -12.92
CA GLY A 140 10.73 -6.07 -12.21
C GLY A 140 10.16 -4.70 -11.81
N THR A 141 9.28 -4.71 -10.82
CA THR A 141 8.56 -3.53 -10.33
C THR A 141 9.06 -3.12 -8.96
N TYR A 142 9.49 -1.86 -8.88
CA TYR A 142 10.05 -1.24 -7.69
C TYR A 142 9.48 0.16 -7.55
N TRP A 143 9.97 0.92 -6.58
CA TRP A 143 9.54 2.29 -6.34
C TRP A 143 10.66 3.06 -5.65
N TYR A 144 10.50 4.38 -5.56
CA TYR A 144 11.42 5.27 -4.87
C TYR A 144 10.64 6.21 -3.98
N HIS A 145 11.19 6.55 -2.82
CA HIS A 145 10.54 7.42 -1.85
C HIS A 145 11.56 8.16 -0.99
N SER A 146 11.10 9.13 -0.19
CA SER A 146 11.99 9.81 0.76
C SER A 146 12.24 8.92 1.97
N HIS A 147 13.47 8.95 2.47
CA HIS A 147 13.84 8.38 3.77
C HIS A 147 14.20 9.50 4.78
N SER A 148 13.81 10.74 4.48
CA SER A 148 13.98 11.92 5.34
C SER A 148 12.68 12.25 6.06
N GLY A 149 12.71 12.26 7.40
CA GLY A 149 11.58 12.70 8.22
C GLY A 149 10.29 11.93 7.92
N LEU A 150 9.20 12.66 7.64
CA LEU A 150 7.90 12.10 7.25
C LEU A 150 7.50 12.54 5.83
N GLN A 151 8.48 12.80 4.97
CA GLN A 151 8.25 13.34 3.62
C GLN A 151 7.51 12.35 2.69
N GLU A 152 7.71 11.04 2.87
CA GLU A 152 6.98 9.99 2.15
C GLU A 152 5.46 10.14 2.32
N ALA A 153 4.98 10.31 3.55
CA ALA A 153 3.57 10.53 3.88
C ALA A 153 2.99 11.85 3.31
N MET A 154 3.85 12.73 2.80
CA MET A 154 3.48 13.98 2.11
C MET A 154 3.56 13.85 0.59
N GLY A 155 3.70 12.64 0.04
CA GLY A 155 3.65 12.38 -1.40
C GLY A 155 5.01 12.19 -2.08
N HIS A 156 6.10 12.14 -1.31
CA HIS A 156 7.43 11.95 -1.87
C HIS A 156 7.67 10.48 -2.24
N PHE A 157 7.02 10.01 -3.30
CA PHE A 157 7.18 8.66 -3.85
C PHE A 157 6.87 8.59 -5.37
N GLY A 158 7.43 7.59 -6.04
CA GLY A 158 7.13 7.28 -7.44
C GLY A 158 7.49 5.84 -7.83
N PRO A 159 6.96 5.33 -8.95
CA PRO A 159 7.22 3.97 -9.40
C PRO A 159 8.51 3.85 -10.21
N ILE A 160 9.15 2.68 -10.13
CA ILE A 160 10.24 2.25 -11.01
C ILE A 160 9.80 0.97 -11.72
N VAL A 161 10.00 0.92 -13.03
CA VAL A 161 9.91 -0.32 -13.81
C VAL A 161 11.25 -0.59 -14.44
N ILE A 162 11.80 -1.78 -14.19
CA ILE A 162 13.05 -2.21 -14.80
C ILE A 162 12.74 -3.37 -15.75
N ASP A 163 12.91 -3.12 -17.05
CA ASP A 163 12.75 -4.14 -18.08
C ASP A 163 13.94 -5.12 -18.02
N PRO A 164 13.71 -6.45 -18.16
CA PRO A 164 14.78 -7.44 -18.15
C PRO A 164 15.72 -7.28 -19.36
N ALA A 165 16.96 -7.75 -19.22
CA ALA A 165 17.95 -7.71 -20.31
C ALA A 165 17.55 -8.63 -21.48
N GLY A 166 16.80 -9.69 -21.17
CA GLY A 166 16.23 -10.62 -22.14
C GLY A 166 14.73 -10.41 -22.36
N PRO A 167 14.06 -11.33 -23.08
CA PRO A 167 12.61 -11.34 -23.20
C PRO A 167 11.95 -11.41 -21.82
N ASP A 168 10.92 -10.60 -21.59
CA ASP A 168 10.11 -10.71 -20.39
C ASP A 168 9.40 -12.09 -20.35
N PRO A 169 9.62 -12.91 -19.30
CA PRO A 169 8.97 -14.22 -19.19
C PRO A 169 7.45 -14.10 -19.02
N VAL A 170 6.96 -12.95 -18.56
CA VAL A 170 5.53 -12.68 -18.40
C VAL A 170 4.99 -12.08 -19.70
N GLN A 171 4.12 -12.82 -20.38
CA GLN A 171 3.46 -12.34 -21.59
C GLN A 171 2.26 -11.45 -21.26
N TYR A 172 2.21 -10.25 -21.84
CA TYR A 172 1.10 -9.30 -21.73
C TYR A 172 0.95 -8.45 -22.99
N ASN A 173 -0.23 -7.86 -23.19
CA ASN A 173 -0.53 -6.95 -24.30
C ASN A 173 -0.50 -5.48 -23.87
N ARG A 174 -0.81 -5.22 -22.59
CA ARG A 174 -0.84 -3.90 -21.99
C ARG A 174 -0.31 -3.98 -20.58
N GLU A 175 0.37 -2.93 -20.13
CA GLU A 175 0.76 -2.78 -18.73
C GLU A 175 0.26 -1.45 -18.17
N HIS A 176 -0.16 -1.47 -16.91
CA HIS A 176 -0.48 -0.29 -16.11
C HIS A 176 0.30 -0.34 -14.80
N VAL A 177 0.75 0.80 -14.31
CA VAL A 177 1.20 0.93 -12.93
C VAL A 177 0.01 1.31 -12.06
N VAL A 178 -0.10 0.67 -10.91
CA VAL A 178 -1.12 0.92 -9.89
C VAL A 178 -0.40 1.18 -8.57
N VAL A 179 -0.31 2.44 -8.17
CA VAL A 179 0.25 2.85 -6.87
C VAL A 179 -0.88 3.11 -5.90
N PHE A 180 -0.96 2.31 -4.85
CA PHE A 180 -1.79 2.58 -3.68
C PHE A 180 -1.04 3.54 -2.76
N SER A 181 -1.75 4.52 -2.19
CA SER A 181 -1.20 5.38 -1.14
C SER A 181 -2.30 5.84 -0.18
N ASP A 182 -1.90 6.26 1.03
CA ASP A 182 -2.77 7.01 1.94
C ASP A 182 -2.40 8.49 1.91
N TRP A 183 -3.41 9.36 2.03
CA TRP A 183 -3.23 10.80 2.01
C TRP A 183 -3.97 11.46 3.16
N SER A 184 -3.33 12.41 3.81
CA SER A 184 -3.96 13.20 4.87
C SER A 184 -3.75 14.69 4.64
N PHE A 185 -4.81 15.46 4.87
CA PHE A 185 -4.71 16.92 4.96
C PHE A 185 -4.19 17.41 6.32
N MET A 186 -4.12 16.52 7.31
CA MET A 186 -3.41 16.76 8.55
C MET A 186 -1.93 16.42 8.34
N HIS A 187 -1.05 17.37 8.65
CA HIS A 187 0.40 17.20 8.55
C HIS A 187 0.88 15.95 9.31
N PRO A 188 1.77 15.11 8.75
CA PRO A 188 2.15 13.84 9.37
C PRO A 188 2.81 14.00 10.75
N HIS A 189 3.60 15.06 10.99
CA HIS A 189 4.07 15.35 12.36
C HIS A 189 2.95 15.56 13.38
N ARG A 190 1.79 16.10 12.98
CA ARG A 190 0.63 16.23 13.87
C ARG A 190 -0.05 14.88 14.10
N ILE A 191 -0.10 14.03 13.07
CA ILE A 191 -0.56 12.63 13.23
C ILE A 191 0.33 11.90 14.25
N MET A 192 1.65 11.95 14.05
CA MET A 192 2.63 11.35 14.96
C MET A 192 2.52 11.89 16.39
N GLU A 193 2.36 13.21 16.56
CA GLU A 193 2.14 13.81 17.89
C GLU A 193 0.88 13.26 18.57
N ARG A 194 -0.23 13.10 17.83
CA ARG A 194 -1.46 12.53 18.37
C ARG A 194 -1.33 11.07 18.75
N LEU A 195 -0.67 10.26 17.91
CA LEU A 195 -0.39 8.85 18.20
C LEU A 195 0.47 8.69 19.46
N LYS A 196 1.47 9.57 19.65
CA LYS A 196 2.27 9.58 20.89
C LYS A 196 1.48 9.99 22.14
N GLN A 197 0.40 10.76 21.98
CA GLN A 197 -0.47 11.17 23.08
C GLN A 197 -1.50 10.10 23.44
N SER A 198 -2.07 9.43 22.44
CA SER A 198 -3.02 8.33 22.60
C SER A 198 -2.87 7.39 21.41
N PRO A 199 -2.51 6.11 21.61
CA PRO A 199 -2.30 5.16 20.50
C PRO A 199 -3.58 4.97 19.67
N ASP A 200 -4.75 5.10 20.30
CA ASP A 200 -6.06 4.94 19.69
C ASP A 200 -6.67 6.26 19.15
N TYR A 201 -5.90 7.35 19.08
CA TYR A 201 -6.43 8.69 18.80
C TYR A 201 -7.26 8.76 17.52
N PHE A 202 -6.91 8.01 16.47
CA PHE A 202 -7.62 8.00 15.19
C PHE A 202 -8.54 6.79 15.01
N ASN A 203 -8.65 5.92 16.01
CA ASN A 203 -9.59 4.82 15.99
C ASN A 203 -11.01 5.36 16.28
N ARG A 204 -11.88 5.36 15.27
CA ARG A 204 -13.30 5.72 15.38
C ARG A 204 -14.22 4.50 15.35
N GLN A 205 -13.64 3.31 15.34
CA GLN A 205 -14.31 2.04 15.23
C GLN A 205 -14.24 1.25 16.55
N GLN A 206 -14.11 1.95 17.69
CA GLN A 206 -14.07 1.31 19.00
C GLN A 206 -15.39 0.60 19.32
N ASN A 207 -15.29 -0.49 20.08
CA ASN A 207 -16.47 -1.23 20.51
C ASN A 207 -17.29 -0.40 21.52
N SER A 208 -18.61 -0.46 21.43
CA SER A 208 -19.53 0.19 22.36
C SER A 208 -20.52 -0.81 22.96
N LEU A 209 -21.25 -0.42 24.01
CA LEU A 209 -22.29 -1.29 24.60
C LEU A 209 -23.45 -1.61 23.64
N PHE A 210 -23.56 -0.89 22.52
CA PHE A 210 -24.73 -0.93 21.63
C PHE A 210 -24.38 -1.33 20.19
N ASP A 211 -23.14 -1.71 19.92
CA ASP A 211 -22.67 -2.03 18.54
C ASP A 211 -22.99 -3.47 18.09
N GLY A 212 -23.71 -4.24 18.91
CA GLY A 212 -24.09 -5.62 18.60
C GLY A 212 -22.94 -6.65 18.70
N ARG A 213 -21.72 -6.22 19.06
CA ARG A 213 -20.52 -7.06 19.19
C ARG A 213 -20.19 -7.30 20.66
N ALA A 214 -21.13 -7.94 21.36
CA ALA A 214 -21.04 -8.12 22.81
C ALA A 214 -19.87 -9.05 23.18
N MET A 215 -18.77 -8.46 23.66
CA MET A 215 -17.73 -9.20 24.38
C MET A 215 -18.23 -9.62 25.76
N THR A 216 -17.86 -10.83 26.19
CA THR A 216 -18.10 -11.30 27.57
C THR A 216 -17.34 -10.42 28.58
N ALA A 217 -17.76 -10.44 29.84
CA ALA A 217 -17.05 -9.70 30.90
C ALA A 217 -15.59 -10.13 31.02
N GLU A 218 -15.32 -11.43 30.86
CA GLU A 218 -13.98 -12.00 30.89
C GLU A 218 -13.11 -11.48 29.73
N GLN A 219 -13.64 -11.49 28.49
CA GLN A 219 -12.95 -10.92 27.34
C GLN A 219 -12.60 -9.45 27.55
N ARG A 220 -13.54 -8.66 28.10
CA ARG A 220 -13.28 -7.25 28.42
C ARG A 220 -12.18 -7.07 29.46
N LEU A 221 -12.17 -7.91 30.49
CA LEU A 221 -11.11 -7.88 31.52
C LEU A 221 -9.75 -8.26 30.91
N MET A 222 -9.70 -9.26 30.03
CA MET A 222 -8.46 -9.64 29.34
C MET A 222 -7.90 -8.52 28.47
N TRP A 223 -8.72 -7.98 27.55
CA TRP A 223 -8.31 -6.86 26.69
C TRP A 223 -7.92 -5.61 27.50
N GLY A 224 -8.69 -5.29 28.54
CA GLY A 224 -8.37 -4.20 29.46
C GLY A 224 -7.07 -4.41 30.23
N GLY A 225 -6.78 -5.65 30.66
CA GLY A 225 -5.52 -6.04 31.31
C GLY A 225 -4.30 -5.88 30.40
N MET A 226 -4.45 -6.23 29.12
CA MET A 226 -3.44 -5.99 28.08
C MET A 226 -3.35 -4.52 27.65
N ARG A 227 -4.30 -3.68 28.08
CA ARG A 227 -4.45 -2.27 27.64
C ARG A 227 -4.56 -2.14 26.13
N MET A 228 -5.25 -3.10 25.51
CA MET A 228 -5.43 -3.17 24.07
C MET A 228 -6.91 -3.21 23.71
N MET A 229 -7.23 -2.83 22.48
CA MET A 229 -8.60 -2.95 21.96
C MET A 229 -8.64 -3.95 20.80
N PRO A 230 -9.66 -4.82 20.71
CA PRO A 230 -9.80 -5.75 19.59
C PRO A 230 -9.96 -5.04 18.24
N SER A 231 -10.39 -3.79 18.23
CA SER A 231 -10.55 -2.96 17.03
C SER A 231 -9.27 -2.21 16.63
N ASP A 232 -8.15 -2.46 17.32
CA ASP A 232 -6.89 -1.77 17.10
C ASP A 232 -6.10 -2.42 15.97
N ILE A 233 -6.59 -2.25 14.74
CA ILE A 233 -6.04 -2.88 13.53
C ILE A 233 -5.13 -1.91 12.75
N ALA A 234 -5.41 -0.61 12.80
CA ALA A 234 -4.63 0.43 12.15
C ALA A 234 -4.55 1.66 13.06
N ASP A 235 -3.35 2.24 13.23
CA ASP A 235 -3.17 3.42 14.10
C ASP A 235 -3.90 4.65 13.55
N VAL A 236 -4.03 4.76 12.22
CA VAL A 236 -4.73 5.85 11.53
C VAL A 236 -5.70 5.27 10.51
N THR A 237 -6.95 5.66 10.64
CA THR A 237 -8.07 5.12 9.87
C THR A 237 -8.53 6.09 8.77
N GLY A 238 -9.47 5.65 7.93
CA GLY A 238 -10.18 6.44 6.92
C GLY A 238 -10.96 7.64 7.48
N ALA A 239 -11.02 7.81 8.80
CA ALA A 239 -11.47 9.07 9.42
C ALA A 239 -10.49 10.23 9.18
N THR A 240 -9.20 9.93 8.93
CA THR A 240 -8.14 10.91 8.66
C THR A 240 -7.54 10.72 7.28
N TYR A 241 -7.33 9.46 6.87
CA TYR A 241 -6.79 9.16 5.54
C TYR A 241 -7.85 9.12 4.45
N THR A 242 -7.43 9.61 3.28
CA THR A 242 -8.05 9.33 1.99
C THR A 242 -7.16 8.33 1.27
N TYR A 243 -7.71 7.18 0.88
CA TYR A 243 -6.96 6.14 0.18
C TYR A 243 -6.99 6.39 -1.32
N LEU A 244 -5.82 6.42 -1.96
CA LEU A 244 -5.65 6.82 -3.35
C LEU A 244 -5.17 5.65 -4.21
N ILE A 245 -5.55 5.67 -5.49
CA ILE A 245 -4.88 4.90 -6.55
C ILE A 245 -4.37 5.88 -7.58
N ASN A 246 -3.07 5.83 -7.88
CA ASN A 246 -2.40 6.71 -8.85
C ASN A 246 -2.66 8.20 -8.58
N GLY A 247 -2.78 8.60 -7.32
CA GLY A 247 -3.11 9.97 -6.89
C GLY A 247 -4.57 10.38 -7.01
N HIS A 248 -5.48 9.48 -7.39
CA HIS A 248 -6.92 9.77 -7.47
C HIS A 248 -7.63 9.26 -6.23
N GLY A 249 -8.49 10.10 -5.65
CA GLY A 249 -9.36 9.70 -4.55
C GLY A 249 -10.47 8.74 -5.00
N PRO A 250 -11.19 8.09 -4.06
CA PRO A 250 -12.18 7.06 -4.41
C PRO A 250 -13.34 7.55 -5.29
N GLN A 251 -13.66 8.85 -5.22
CA GLN A 251 -14.70 9.48 -6.04
C GLN A 251 -14.17 9.99 -7.39
N GLU A 252 -12.86 10.19 -7.52
CA GLU A 252 -12.21 10.63 -8.76
C GLU A 252 -11.95 9.45 -9.71
N ASN A 253 -11.75 8.24 -9.14
CA ASN A 253 -11.81 6.96 -9.82
C ASN A 253 -10.88 6.89 -11.06
N TRP A 254 -9.59 6.66 -10.82
CA TRP A 254 -8.63 6.45 -11.90
C TRP A 254 -9.08 5.32 -12.83
N THR A 255 -9.07 5.58 -14.14
CA THR A 255 -9.49 4.59 -15.16
C THR A 255 -8.30 4.11 -16.00
N GLY A 256 -8.00 2.82 -15.92
CA GLY A 256 -7.08 2.11 -16.82
C GLY A 256 -7.84 1.49 -17.99
N LEU A 257 -7.47 1.82 -19.23
CA LEU A 257 -8.16 1.29 -20.39
C LEU A 257 -7.71 -0.14 -20.71
N PHE A 258 -8.63 -0.95 -21.25
CA PHE A 258 -8.30 -2.25 -21.82
C PHE A 258 -9.05 -2.54 -23.13
N ARG A 259 -8.66 -3.59 -23.85
CA ARG A 259 -9.44 -4.20 -24.94
C ARG A 259 -9.88 -5.61 -24.54
N PRO A 260 -11.17 -5.97 -24.72
CA PRO A 260 -11.64 -7.30 -24.38
C PRO A 260 -10.77 -8.40 -25.01
N GLY A 261 -10.37 -9.37 -24.19
CA GLY A 261 -9.52 -10.51 -24.55
C GLY A 261 -8.01 -10.26 -24.43
N GLU A 262 -7.57 -9.04 -24.12
CA GLU A 262 -6.14 -8.77 -23.93
C GLU A 262 -5.65 -9.15 -22.52
N ARG A 263 -4.38 -9.53 -22.44
CA ARG A 263 -3.67 -9.75 -21.17
C ARG A 263 -3.16 -8.40 -20.68
N VAL A 264 -3.69 -7.94 -19.55
CA VAL A 264 -3.30 -6.67 -18.92
C VAL A 264 -2.45 -6.99 -17.69
N ARG A 265 -1.21 -6.51 -17.67
CA ARG A 265 -0.33 -6.52 -16.49
C ARG A 265 -0.64 -5.31 -15.62
N LEU A 266 -0.96 -5.52 -14.36
CA LEU A 266 -1.09 -4.48 -13.36
C LEU A 266 0.12 -4.59 -12.44
N ARG A 267 0.96 -3.56 -12.44
CA ARG A 267 2.16 -3.44 -11.60
C ARG A 267 1.77 -2.70 -10.33
N MET A 268 1.43 -3.45 -9.30
CA MET A 268 0.89 -2.94 -8.05
C MET A 268 2.02 -2.58 -7.08
N ILE A 269 1.96 -1.40 -6.50
CA ILE A 269 2.90 -0.90 -5.50
C ILE A 269 2.07 -0.34 -4.35
N ASN A 270 2.37 -0.71 -3.12
CA ASN A 270 1.78 -0.05 -1.96
C ASN A 270 2.76 0.97 -1.36
N ALA A 271 2.62 2.23 -1.77
CA ALA A 271 3.39 3.38 -1.28
C ALA A 271 2.64 4.13 -0.16
N SER A 272 1.73 3.45 0.55
CA SER A 272 1.10 3.99 1.75
C SER A 272 2.13 4.14 2.88
N ALA A 273 2.00 5.20 3.68
CA ALA A 273 2.85 5.39 4.86
C ALA A 273 2.60 4.33 5.94
N MET A 274 1.37 3.78 6.02
CA MET A 274 1.05 2.75 7.01
C MET A 274 -0.12 1.82 6.66
N SER A 275 -0.83 2.06 5.55
CA SER A 275 -2.04 1.31 5.23
C SER A 275 -1.78 0.01 4.46
N ILE A 276 -2.25 -1.11 5.01
CA ILE A 276 -2.29 -2.41 4.32
C ILE A 276 -3.60 -2.51 3.53
N MET A 277 -3.52 -2.94 2.27
CA MET A 277 -4.65 -3.00 1.36
C MET A 277 -5.02 -4.44 1.00
N ASN A 278 -6.31 -4.77 1.05
CA ASN A 278 -6.86 -5.95 0.42
C ASN A 278 -7.36 -5.61 -0.98
N VAL A 279 -6.66 -6.13 -1.98
CA VAL A 279 -6.82 -5.80 -3.39
C VAL A 279 -7.65 -6.85 -4.09
N ARG A 280 -8.72 -6.43 -4.76
CA ARG A 280 -9.61 -7.31 -5.54
C ARG A 280 -10.23 -6.59 -6.73
N ILE A 281 -10.64 -7.39 -7.72
CA ILE A 281 -11.38 -6.91 -8.89
C ILE A 281 -12.63 -7.79 -9.04
N PRO A 282 -13.79 -7.41 -8.49
CA PRO A 282 -14.98 -8.26 -8.52
C PRO A 282 -15.35 -8.71 -9.94
N GLY A 283 -15.43 -10.03 -10.12
CA GLY A 283 -15.72 -10.66 -11.41
C GLY A 283 -14.54 -10.75 -12.37
N LEU A 284 -13.30 -10.49 -11.92
CA LEU A 284 -12.08 -10.66 -12.71
C LEU A 284 -10.94 -11.22 -11.84
N ALA A 285 -10.59 -12.48 -12.04
CA ALA A 285 -9.49 -13.11 -11.33
C ALA A 285 -8.14 -12.50 -11.72
N MET A 286 -7.23 -12.46 -10.75
CA MET A 286 -5.85 -11.97 -10.89
C MET A 286 -4.90 -13.17 -10.91
N THR A 287 -3.95 -13.19 -11.83
CA THR A 287 -2.86 -14.17 -11.80
C THR A 287 -1.58 -13.48 -11.37
N VAL A 288 -1.14 -13.72 -10.14
CA VAL A 288 0.13 -13.21 -9.59
C VAL A 288 1.28 -13.85 -10.34
N VAL A 289 2.22 -13.03 -10.82
CA VAL A 289 3.36 -13.47 -11.64
C VAL A 289 4.70 -12.88 -11.19
N ASN A 290 4.68 -11.84 -10.37
CA ASN A 290 5.87 -11.24 -9.76
C ASN A 290 5.52 -10.76 -8.34
N ALA A 291 6.46 -10.89 -7.41
CA ALA A 291 6.41 -10.31 -6.07
C ALA A 291 7.79 -9.72 -5.74
N ASP A 292 7.82 -8.45 -5.32
CA ASP A 292 9.03 -7.70 -4.95
C ASP A 292 10.17 -7.76 -5.99
N GLY A 293 9.81 -7.71 -7.28
CA GLY A 293 10.75 -7.75 -8.39
C GLY A 293 11.10 -9.15 -8.88
N GLU A 294 10.79 -10.20 -8.11
CA GLU A 294 11.08 -11.58 -8.46
C GLU A 294 9.90 -12.27 -9.15
N ASN A 295 10.16 -12.96 -10.26
CA ASN A 295 9.13 -13.73 -10.95
C ASN A 295 8.76 -14.96 -10.12
N VAL A 296 7.47 -15.16 -9.89
CA VAL A 296 6.95 -16.29 -9.14
C VAL A 296 6.29 -17.32 -10.05
N ARG A 297 6.07 -18.52 -9.52
CA ARG A 297 5.16 -19.47 -10.18
C ARG A 297 3.77 -18.81 -10.27
N PRO A 298 3.12 -18.79 -11.43
CA PRO A 298 1.83 -18.11 -11.54
C PRO A 298 0.76 -18.70 -10.62
N VAL A 299 0.15 -17.86 -9.78
CA VAL A 299 -0.94 -18.23 -8.87
C VAL A 299 -2.17 -17.41 -9.20
N THR A 300 -3.30 -18.06 -9.49
CA THR A 300 -4.56 -17.36 -9.77
C THR A 300 -5.40 -17.22 -8.50
N VAL A 301 -5.68 -15.97 -8.13
CA VAL A 301 -6.43 -15.58 -6.94
C VAL A 301 -7.55 -14.60 -7.30
N ASP A 302 -8.48 -14.39 -6.37
CA ASP A 302 -9.55 -13.40 -6.50
C ASP A 302 -9.27 -12.15 -5.64
N GLU A 303 -8.43 -12.30 -4.61
CA GLU A 303 -7.97 -11.24 -3.72
C GLU A 303 -6.54 -11.49 -3.25
N LEU A 304 -5.77 -10.43 -3.02
CA LEU A 304 -4.47 -10.49 -2.35
C LEU A 304 -4.38 -9.37 -1.31
N GLN A 305 -3.64 -9.60 -0.23
CA GLN A 305 -3.24 -8.53 0.68
C GLN A 305 -1.88 -8.00 0.23
N ILE A 306 -1.74 -6.68 0.11
CA ILE A 306 -0.47 -6.01 -0.16
C ILE A 306 -0.14 -5.13 1.04
N SER A 307 0.95 -5.46 1.72
CA SER A 307 1.48 -4.67 2.83
C SER A 307 2.14 -3.40 2.33
N VAL A 308 2.45 -2.48 3.23
CA VAL A 308 3.26 -1.30 2.88
C VAL A 308 4.58 -1.76 2.29
N ALA A 309 5.03 -1.06 1.25
CA ALA A 309 6.27 -1.27 0.52
C ALA A 309 6.34 -2.47 -0.44
N GLU A 310 5.46 -3.45 -0.30
CA GLU A 310 5.41 -4.60 -1.20
C GLU A 310 5.02 -4.20 -2.63
N THR A 311 5.52 -4.96 -3.61
CA THR A 311 5.10 -4.87 -5.00
C THR A 311 4.63 -6.21 -5.53
N TYR A 312 3.57 -6.19 -6.34
CA TYR A 312 3.06 -7.38 -7.01
C TYR A 312 2.73 -7.05 -8.46
N ASP A 313 3.13 -7.94 -9.38
CA ASP A 313 2.56 -7.90 -10.72
C ASP A 313 1.52 -8.98 -10.88
N VAL A 314 0.35 -8.58 -11.36
CA VAL A 314 -0.73 -9.51 -11.71
C VAL A 314 -1.13 -9.38 -13.17
N ILE A 315 -1.49 -10.51 -13.78
CA ILE A 315 -2.15 -10.55 -15.08
C ILE A 315 -3.65 -10.71 -14.89
N VAL A 316 -4.41 -9.84 -15.54
CA VAL A 316 -5.86 -9.97 -15.71
C VAL A 316 -6.19 -10.09 -17.19
N THR A 317 -7.24 -10.82 -17.52
CA THR A 317 -7.69 -11.01 -18.92
C THR A 317 -9.20 -10.75 -19.02
N PRO A 318 -9.62 -9.47 -19.01
CA PRO A 318 -11.03 -9.13 -19.12
C PRO A 318 -11.55 -9.49 -20.52
N THR A 319 -12.55 -10.36 -20.61
CA THR A 319 -13.10 -10.85 -21.89
C THR A 319 -14.38 -10.14 -22.33
N GLU A 320 -15.04 -9.45 -21.40
CA GLU A 320 -16.31 -8.76 -21.63
C GLU A 320 -16.10 -7.25 -21.89
N ASP A 321 -16.97 -6.65 -22.71
CA ASP A 321 -17.03 -5.20 -22.95
C ASP A 321 -17.77 -4.47 -21.80
N ARG A 322 -17.25 -4.63 -20.56
CA ARG A 322 -17.76 -3.98 -19.35
C ARG A 322 -16.64 -3.43 -18.48
N ALA A 323 -16.99 -2.51 -17.58
CA ALA A 323 -16.07 -2.03 -16.56
C ALA A 323 -15.90 -3.06 -15.43
N TYR A 324 -14.75 -3.00 -14.77
CA TYR A 324 -14.41 -3.74 -13.56
C TYR A 324 -13.86 -2.77 -12.52
N THR A 325 -14.38 -2.82 -11.29
CA THR A 325 -13.87 -1.99 -10.20
C THR A 325 -12.64 -2.64 -9.60
N LEU A 326 -11.51 -1.94 -9.60
CA LEU A 326 -10.33 -2.30 -8.81
C LEU A 326 -10.44 -1.61 -7.45
N VAL A 327 -10.40 -2.40 -6.39
CA VAL A 327 -10.52 -1.91 -5.02
C VAL A 327 -9.28 -2.29 -4.24
N GLY A 328 -8.71 -1.34 -3.50
CA GLY A 328 -7.79 -1.59 -2.40
C GLY A 328 -8.48 -1.20 -1.10
N GLU A 329 -9.06 -2.16 -0.39
CA GLU A 329 -9.79 -1.93 0.85
C GLU A 329 -8.82 -1.98 2.04
N SER A 330 -8.84 -0.98 2.92
CA SER A 330 -7.96 -0.98 4.08
C SER A 330 -8.25 -2.17 4.99
N VAL A 331 -7.21 -2.76 5.60
CA VAL A 331 -7.36 -3.96 6.45
C VAL A 331 -8.30 -3.74 7.65
N ASP A 332 -8.38 -2.51 8.16
CA ASP A 332 -9.31 -2.08 9.22
C ASP A 332 -10.74 -1.80 8.73
N ARG A 333 -11.00 -1.89 7.41
CA ARG A 333 -12.30 -1.63 6.76
C ARG A 333 -12.87 -0.23 6.99
N SER A 334 -12.02 0.76 7.32
CA SER A 334 -12.46 2.15 7.48
C SER A 334 -12.61 2.91 6.17
N GLY A 335 -12.03 2.40 5.08
CA GLY A 335 -12.23 2.93 3.74
C GLY A 335 -11.59 2.06 2.66
N MET A 336 -11.60 2.56 1.43
CA MET A 336 -10.96 1.90 0.30
C MET A 336 -10.47 2.93 -0.72
N ALA A 337 -9.40 2.58 -1.42
CA ALA A 337 -9.07 3.19 -2.70
C ALA A 337 -9.87 2.52 -3.82
N ARG A 338 -10.24 3.30 -4.85
CA ARG A 338 -11.04 2.82 -5.98
C ARG A 338 -10.45 3.28 -7.31
N ALA A 339 -10.38 2.34 -8.25
CA ALA A 339 -10.10 2.57 -9.65
C ALA A 339 -11.03 1.72 -10.52
N THR A 340 -10.99 1.97 -11.83
CA THR A 340 -11.77 1.22 -12.82
C THR A 340 -10.87 0.72 -13.95
N LEU A 341 -11.02 -0.54 -14.32
CA LEU A 341 -10.56 -1.05 -15.60
C LEU A 341 -11.73 -1.02 -16.57
N ALA A 342 -11.60 -0.37 -17.73
CA ALA A 342 -12.70 -0.23 -18.68
C ALA A 342 -12.28 -0.28 -20.16
N PRO A 343 -13.16 -0.75 -21.06
CA PRO A 343 -12.93 -0.68 -22.51
C PRO A 343 -12.85 0.75 -23.06
N ARG A 344 -13.47 1.72 -22.37
CA ARG A 344 -13.57 3.12 -22.76
C ARG A 344 -13.74 4.01 -21.54
N LEU A 345 -13.19 5.22 -21.62
CA LEU A 345 -13.24 6.22 -20.55
C LEU A 345 -14.69 6.59 -20.20
N GLY A 346 -14.97 6.79 -18.91
CA GLY A 346 -16.28 7.17 -18.39
C GLY A 346 -17.22 6.00 -18.12
N MET A 347 -16.79 4.75 -18.36
CA MET A 347 -17.50 3.59 -17.82
C MET A 347 -17.14 3.39 -16.36
N GLU A 348 -18.11 2.95 -15.57
CA GLU A 348 -17.92 2.54 -14.18
C GLU A 348 -18.64 1.22 -13.92
N ALA A 349 -18.12 0.45 -12.98
CA ALA A 349 -18.77 -0.75 -12.44
C ALA A 349 -19.26 -0.51 -11.03
N GLU A 350 -20.05 -1.46 -10.52
CA GLU A 350 -20.53 -1.45 -9.15
C GLU A 350 -19.34 -1.38 -8.18
N VAL A 351 -19.45 -0.49 -7.20
CA VAL A 351 -18.47 -0.38 -6.13
C VAL A 351 -18.90 -1.35 -5.03
N PRO A 352 -18.11 -2.39 -4.72
CA PRO A 352 -18.46 -3.29 -3.63
C PRO A 352 -18.54 -2.47 -2.32
N PRO A 353 -19.49 -2.78 -1.43
CA PRO A 353 -19.53 -2.13 -0.12
C PRO A 353 -18.28 -2.48 0.69
N LEU A 354 -17.95 -1.63 1.66
CA LEU A 354 -16.96 -1.98 2.69
C LEU A 354 -17.44 -3.23 3.42
N ARG A 355 -16.53 -4.18 3.61
CA ARG A 355 -16.81 -5.38 4.43
C ARG A 355 -16.93 -4.99 5.89
N GLU A 356 -17.53 -5.90 6.65
CA GLU A 356 -17.56 -5.79 8.09
C GLU A 356 -16.13 -5.76 8.65
N ARG A 357 -15.83 -4.80 9.55
CA ARG A 357 -14.50 -4.70 10.18
C ARG A 357 -14.18 -6.00 10.93
N PRO A 358 -12.99 -6.60 10.73
CA PRO A 358 -12.55 -7.68 11.59
C PRO A 358 -12.24 -7.16 13.00
N THR A 359 -12.00 -8.07 13.93
CA THR A 359 -11.49 -7.76 15.27
C THR A 359 -10.40 -8.75 15.60
N LEU A 360 -9.35 -8.26 16.24
CA LEU A 360 -8.31 -9.11 16.80
C LEU A 360 -8.90 -10.09 17.80
N THR A 361 -8.35 -11.28 17.79
CA THR A 361 -8.64 -12.36 18.73
C THR A 361 -7.40 -12.69 19.55
N MET A 362 -7.53 -13.56 20.55
CA MET A 362 -6.34 -14.03 21.28
C MET A 362 -5.37 -14.79 20.38
N ARG A 363 -5.83 -15.37 19.26
CA ARG A 363 -4.94 -15.94 18.24
C ARG A 363 -3.99 -14.89 17.67
N ASP A 364 -4.48 -13.69 17.40
CA ASP A 364 -3.68 -12.60 16.82
C ASP A 364 -2.67 -12.03 17.82
N MET A 365 -2.96 -12.20 19.12
CA MET A 365 -2.04 -11.88 20.21
C MET A 365 -0.99 -12.97 20.47
N CYS A 366 -0.95 -14.04 19.66
CA CYS A 366 -0.16 -15.24 19.94
C CYS A 366 -0.52 -15.90 21.30
N MET A 367 -1.78 -15.76 21.73
CA MET A 367 -2.32 -16.23 23.01
C MET A 367 -3.48 -17.24 22.82
N ALA A 368 -3.57 -17.92 21.68
CA ALA A 368 -4.69 -18.80 21.33
C ALA A 368 -5.02 -19.87 22.40
N GLY A 369 -4.02 -20.42 23.09
CA GLY A 369 -4.20 -21.43 24.15
C GLY A 369 -4.77 -20.91 25.47
N MET A 370 -4.91 -19.60 25.63
CA MET A 370 -5.50 -18.95 26.80
C MET A 370 -6.99 -18.62 26.61
N ALA A 371 -7.48 -18.63 25.36
CA ALA A 371 -8.89 -18.55 25.07
C ALA A 371 -9.50 -19.94 25.27
N GLY A 372 -10.37 -20.09 26.26
CA GLY A 372 -11.11 -21.32 26.53
C GLY A 372 -12.13 -21.68 25.44
N ASP A 373 -11.68 -21.88 24.20
CA ASP A 373 -12.46 -22.52 23.16
C ASP A 373 -12.37 -24.04 23.38
N GLY A 374 -13.45 -24.58 23.97
CA GLY A 374 -13.50 -25.93 24.50
C GLY A 374 -13.25 -27.02 23.47
N ALA A 375 -12.19 -27.79 23.69
CA ALA A 375 -12.10 -29.25 23.57
C ALA A 375 -10.67 -29.73 23.92
N ALA A 376 -10.17 -29.36 25.10
CA ALA A 376 -9.00 -30.00 25.67
C ALA A 376 -9.43 -30.72 26.96
N ASP A 377 -9.25 -32.03 26.96
CA ASP A 377 -9.58 -32.95 28.04
C ASP A 377 -8.97 -32.46 29.38
N HIS A 378 -9.82 -32.05 30.31
CA HIS A 378 -9.45 -31.54 31.64
C HIS A 378 -8.93 -32.64 32.59
N SER A 379 -8.51 -33.80 32.10
CA SER A 379 -8.13 -34.94 32.93
C SER A 379 -6.65 -35.02 33.30
N ALA A 380 -5.80 -34.06 32.92
CA ALA A 380 -4.36 -34.10 33.22
C ALA A 380 -3.81 -32.94 34.07
N MET A 381 -4.63 -32.02 34.56
CA MET A 381 -4.15 -30.92 35.43
C MET A 381 -4.50 -31.23 36.89
N GLY A 382 -3.51 -31.79 37.60
CA GLY A 382 -3.56 -32.00 39.03
C GLY A 382 -3.84 -30.70 39.79
N HIS A 383 -4.72 -30.81 40.78
CA HIS A 383 -5.04 -29.76 41.73
C HIS A 383 -3.79 -29.31 42.50
N ASP A 384 -3.24 -28.15 42.17
CA ASP A 384 -2.54 -27.32 43.15
C ASP A 384 -2.61 -25.84 42.72
N MET A 385 -3.67 -25.15 43.15
CA MET A 385 -3.82 -23.71 42.99
C MET A 385 -3.55 -23.05 44.35
N SER A 386 -2.28 -22.99 44.72
CA SER A 386 -1.79 -22.02 45.70
C SER A 386 -0.38 -21.57 45.33
N GLY A 387 -0.30 -20.49 44.56
CA GLY A 387 0.96 -19.84 44.26
C GLY A 387 0.72 -18.56 43.48
N ASP A 388 1.08 -17.42 44.09
CA ASP A 388 1.25 -16.12 43.45
C ASP A 388 2.41 -16.18 42.42
N GLY A 389 2.21 -16.94 41.35
CA GLY A 389 3.12 -17.02 40.21
C GLY A 389 2.82 -15.88 39.25
N ALA A 390 3.49 -14.74 39.43
CA ALA A 390 3.74 -13.86 38.30
C ALA A 390 4.33 -14.74 37.19
N MET A 391 3.65 -14.82 36.04
CA MET A 391 4.17 -15.51 34.87
C MET A 391 5.46 -14.80 34.47
N ASP A 392 6.59 -15.35 34.89
CA ASP A 392 7.92 -14.92 34.45
C ASP A 392 8.10 -15.43 33.02
N HIS A 393 7.41 -14.79 32.08
CA HIS A 393 7.74 -14.93 30.68
C HIS A 393 9.03 -14.16 30.47
N GLY A 394 10.15 -14.80 30.79
CA GLY A 394 11.44 -14.36 30.29
C GLY A 394 11.26 -14.14 28.80
N MET A 395 11.35 -12.89 28.35
CA MET A 395 11.11 -12.46 26.98
C MET A 395 11.96 -13.21 25.95
N ARG A 396 12.92 -14.02 26.41
CA ARG A 396 13.91 -14.79 25.65
C ARG A 396 13.99 -16.24 26.13
N ASP A 397 12.86 -16.84 26.49
CA ASP A 397 12.80 -18.25 26.86
C ASP A 397 13.23 -19.14 25.69
N GLY A 398 14.47 -19.65 25.76
CA GLY A 398 15.08 -20.47 24.73
C GLY A 398 14.44 -21.84 24.57
N ASP A 399 13.72 -22.33 25.59
CA ASP A 399 13.05 -23.63 25.54
C ASP A 399 11.91 -23.64 24.52
N LEU A 400 11.36 -22.46 24.22
CA LEU A 400 10.31 -22.26 23.21
C LEU A 400 10.85 -22.19 21.77
N ALA A 401 12.17 -22.01 21.61
CA ALA A 401 12.84 -21.98 20.31
C ALA A 401 14.23 -22.64 20.38
N PRO A 402 14.30 -23.98 20.57
CA PRO A 402 15.56 -24.69 20.86
C PRO A 402 16.61 -24.64 19.73
N GLY A 403 16.22 -24.23 18.52
CA GLY A 403 17.12 -24.00 17.39
C GLY A 403 17.69 -22.58 17.28
N VAL A 404 17.25 -21.64 18.13
CA VAL A 404 17.64 -20.23 18.06
C VAL A 404 18.78 -19.96 19.04
N ALA A 405 19.93 -19.54 18.51
CA ALA A 405 21.04 -19.09 19.33
C ALA A 405 20.70 -17.74 19.99
N LEU A 406 20.50 -17.74 21.32
CA LEU A 406 20.26 -16.54 22.12
C LEU A 406 21.48 -15.60 22.12
N ASN A 407 21.58 -14.75 21.11
CA ASN A 407 22.62 -13.73 20.95
C ASN A 407 22.02 -12.30 21.08
N PRO A 408 22.81 -11.22 21.16
CA PRO A 408 22.28 -9.86 21.32
C PRO A 408 21.25 -9.41 20.26
N GLY A 409 21.22 -10.04 19.09
CA GLY A 409 20.21 -9.78 18.04
C GLY A 409 18.86 -10.48 18.24
N VAL A 410 18.71 -11.35 19.24
CA VAL A 410 17.43 -11.97 19.60
C VAL A 410 16.81 -11.19 20.73
N GLU A 411 15.92 -10.25 20.42
CA GLU A 411 15.26 -9.41 21.42
C GLU A 411 14.13 -10.15 22.16
N MET A 412 13.37 -10.98 21.44
CA MET A 412 12.18 -11.68 21.93
C MET A 412 12.09 -13.10 21.35
N ILE A 413 11.46 -14.03 22.09
CA ILE A 413 10.97 -15.33 21.58
C ILE A 413 9.45 -15.39 21.76
N ALA A 414 8.75 -15.80 20.70
CA ALA A 414 7.30 -15.93 20.74
C ALA A 414 6.89 -17.01 21.76
N PRO A 415 5.96 -16.71 22.69
CA PRO A 415 5.59 -17.64 23.76
C PRO A 415 4.85 -18.89 23.23
N MET A 416 4.13 -18.75 22.11
CA MET A 416 3.40 -19.83 21.44
C MET A 416 3.52 -19.67 19.92
N PRO A 417 4.64 -20.06 19.30
CA PRO A 417 4.81 -19.95 17.86
C PRO A 417 3.79 -20.84 17.15
N GLN A 418 3.15 -20.30 16.11
CA GLN A 418 2.23 -21.04 15.24
C GLN A 418 2.62 -20.79 13.79
N ASP A 419 2.52 -21.84 12.97
CA ASP A 419 2.63 -21.69 11.52
C ASP A 419 1.39 -20.96 10.99
N ARG A 420 1.60 -19.78 10.42
CA ARG A 420 0.57 -18.95 9.76
C ARG A 420 0.89 -18.71 8.30
N THR A 421 1.75 -19.52 7.68
CA THR A 421 2.09 -19.37 6.25
C THR A 421 0.86 -19.55 5.35
N GLY A 422 -0.07 -20.43 5.71
CA GLY A 422 -1.35 -20.63 5.01
C GLY A 422 -2.46 -19.67 5.43
N ASP A 423 -2.18 -18.65 6.24
CA ASP A 423 -3.17 -17.70 6.71
C ASP A 423 -3.45 -16.63 5.64
N PRO A 424 -4.70 -16.45 5.18
CA PRO A 424 -5.04 -15.43 4.18
C PRO A 424 -5.00 -14.00 4.74
N GLY A 425 -4.81 -13.83 6.05
CA GLY A 425 -4.78 -12.53 6.73
C GLY A 425 -6.10 -12.20 7.43
N LEU A 426 -6.01 -11.29 8.40
CA LEU A 426 -7.12 -10.92 9.28
C LEU A 426 -8.36 -10.46 8.50
N GLY A 427 -9.50 -11.11 8.74
CA GLY A 427 -10.77 -10.78 8.10
C GLY A 427 -10.93 -11.30 6.68
N LEU A 428 -10.03 -12.19 6.24
CA LEU A 428 -10.07 -12.85 4.94
C LEU A 428 -10.35 -14.35 5.04
N GLU A 429 -10.52 -14.90 6.24
CA GLU A 429 -10.63 -16.33 6.50
C GLU A 429 -11.92 -16.96 5.95
N ASN A 430 -12.99 -16.16 5.81
CA ASN A 430 -14.34 -16.63 5.48
C ASN A 430 -14.94 -15.97 4.23
N VAL A 431 -14.12 -15.41 3.35
CA VAL A 431 -14.60 -14.58 2.23
C VAL A 431 -15.17 -15.38 1.05
N GLY A 432 -14.99 -16.70 1.03
CA GLY A 432 -15.61 -17.61 0.04
C GLY A 432 -14.98 -17.57 -1.36
N HIS A 433 -13.88 -16.85 -1.54
CA HIS A 433 -13.08 -16.78 -2.77
C HIS A 433 -11.59 -17.02 -2.47
N ARG A 434 -10.77 -17.15 -3.52
CA ARG A 434 -9.35 -17.47 -3.36
C ARG A 434 -8.56 -16.23 -2.93
N VAL A 435 -7.85 -16.36 -1.81
CA VAL A 435 -6.98 -15.31 -1.28
C VAL A 435 -5.54 -15.81 -1.33
N LEU A 436 -4.64 -14.98 -1.86
CA LEU A 436 -3.21 -15.28 -1.89
C LEU A 436 -2.68 -15.48 -0.46
N ASN A 437 -1.92 -16.55 -0.25
CA ASN A 437 -1.18 -16.82 0.97
C ASN A 437 0.22 -17.40 0.64
N TYR A 438 1.08 -17.58 1.63
CA TYR A 438 2.46 -18.02 1.42
C TYR A 438 2.62 -19.50 1.02
N THR A 439 1.55 -20.30 1.03
CA THR A 439 1.60 -21.72 0.66
C THR A 439 1.22 -21.99 -0.80
N ASP A 440 0.78 -20.98 -1.54
CA ASP A 440 0.27 -21.11 -2.91
C ASP A 440 1.34 -21.29 -4.01
#